data_AF-A0A3E1NFK3-F1
#
_entry.id   AF-A0A3E1NFK3-F1
#
_cell.length_a   1.000
_cell.length_b   1.000
_cell.length_c   1.000
_cell.angle_alpha   90.00
_cell.angle_beta   90.00
_cell.angle_gamma   90.00
#
_symmetry.space_group_name_H-M   'P 1'
#
loop_
_entity.id
_entity.type
_entity.pdbx_description
1 polymer ?
#
loop_
_entity_poly.entity_id
_entity_poly.type
_entity_poly.pdbx_seq_one_letter_code
_entity_poly.pdbx_strand_id
1 'polypeptide(L)'
;MTIKKHVISGILALLLILFLVIKGHAQNWTGPVMIGSATDAPKTMLEVRKGIEEYEGAKGTLFTAPLFIGHSNDIGAGSPAEYLLLVPALITSTTGNNCAGMNGTLTFYRGNGGALNSATDYHVNIQSAYSNTYANLIPLSETSPVLTLYTVKYLGNDWLAVKMRDINGSGAAINFSGYWWNAIADGQLPRLVQESGVSNSTIFKSYQSVASNIMYASPAGSISIGTADAAAGYKLAVDGAALFTKAVVKARQSWPDYVFDSTYQLPHLDSVAAYIQQNKHLPEVPSAAEVQQHGVDLAANQAVLLKKMEELTLYMIDMKKQNDQLMQKNRELEQKMQQLQSEIKNK
;
A
#
# COMPACT_ATOMS: atom_id res chain seq x y z
N MET A 1 -42.39 -36.05 52.90
CA MET A 1 -42.41 -37.00 51.77
C MET A 1 -42.59 -36.20 50.46
N THR A 2 -41.65 -35.32 50.14
CA THR A 2 -41.88 -34.22 49.18
C THR A 2 -40.67 -33.95 48.27
N ILE A 3 -39.80 -34.96 48.09
CA ILE A 3 -38.62 -34.86 47.20
C ILE A 3 -38.72 -35.83 46.00
N LYS A 4 -39.66 -36.79 46.00
CA LYS A 4 -39.83 -37.76 44.89
C LYS A 4 -40.78 -37.31 43.76
N LYS A 5 -41.53 -36.21 43.89
CA LYS A 5 -42.50 -35.76 42.86
C LYS A 5 -41.91 -34.84 41.78
N HIS A 6 -40.83 -34.11 42.05
CA HIS A 6 -40.26 -33.16 41.07
C HIS A 6 -39.27 -33.77 40.09
N VAL A 7 -38.57 -34.84 40.46
CA VAL A 7 -37.66 -35.57 39.54
C VAL A 7 -38.45 -36.39 38.50
N ILE A 8 -39.60 -36.95 38.88
CA ILE A 8 -40.46 -37.73 37.97
C ILE A 8 -41.22 -36.82 36.99
N SER A 9 -41.62 -35.61 37.41
CA SER A 9 -42.28 -34.65 36.52
C SER A 9 -41.35 -34.02 35.48
N GLY A 10 -40.06 -33.84 35.81
CA GLY A 10 -39.05 -33.31 34.88
C GLY A 10 -38.65 -34.33 33.79
N ILE A 11 -38.54 -35.61 34.15
CA ILE A 11 -38.21 -36.69 33.20
C ILE A 11 -39.40 -37.01 32.27
N LEU A 12 -40.64 -36.95 32.77
CA LEU A 12 -41.83 -37.13 31.93
C LEU A 12 -42.04 -35.97 30.94
N ALA A 13 -41.71 -34.73 31.31
CA ALA A 13 -41.79 -33.58 30.41
C ALA A 13 -40.73 -33.63 29.30
N LEU A 14 -39.51 -34.10 29.60
CA LEU A 14 -38.46 -34.30 28.59
C LEU A 14 -38.79 -35.43 27.62
N LEU A 15 -39.41 -36.51 28.11
CA LEU A 15 -39.90 -37.62 27.26
C LEU A 15 -41.12 -37.24 26.42
N LEU A 16 -42.00 -36.35 26.91
CA LEU A 16 -43.16 -35.89 26.14
C LEU A 16 -42.76 -34.93 25.00
N ILE A 17 -41.73 -34.09 25.20
CA ILE A 17 -41.19 -33.21 24.15
C ILE A 17 -40.44 -34.04 23.10
N LEU A 18 -39.76 -35.12 23.50
CA LEU A 18 -39.12 -36.03 22.56
C LEU A 18 -40.12 -36.87 21.74
N PHE A 19 -41.31 -37.17 22.29
CA PHE A 19 -42.37 -37.92 21.59
C PHE A 19 -43.32 -37.04 20.76
N LEU A 20 -43.49 -35.75 21.06
CA LEU A 20 -44.33 -34.86 20.23
C LEU A 20 -43.70 -34.49 18.88
N VAL A 21 -42.38 -34.66 18.73
CA VAL A 21 -41.67 -34.46 17.44
C VAL A 21 -41.70 -35.71 16.55
N ILE A 22 -42.22 -36.84 17.03
CA ILE A 22 -42.37 -38.07 16.24
C ILE A 22 -43.82 -38.57 16.31
N LYS A 23 -44.76 -37.75 15.84
CA LYS A 23 -45.95 -38.30 15.16
C LYS A 23 -45.60 -38.48 13.69
N GLY A 24 -44.87 -39.56 13.44
CA GLY A 24 -44.81 -40.15 12.12
C GLY A 24 -46.24 -40.44 11.66
N HIS A 25 -46.70 -39.63 10.70
CA HIS A 25 -47.49 -40.22 9.64
C HIS A 25 -46.50 -41.14 8.92
N ALA A 26 -46.68 -42.45 9.06
CA ALA A 26 -46.04 -43.41 8.18
C ALA A 26 -46.60 -43.18 6.77
N GLN A 27 -46.10 -42.15 6.08
CA GLN A 27 -46.10 -42.13 4.64
C GLN A 27 -44.95 -43.03 4.22
N ASN A 28 -45.23 -44.06 3.46
CA ASN A 28 -44.21 -44.85 2.81
C ASN A 28 -43.52 -43.95 1.77
N TRP A 29 -42.39 -43.36 2.12
CA TRP A 29 -41.60 -42.55 1.19
C TRP A 29 -40.82 -43.49 0.26
N THR A 30 -41.33 -43.70 -0.95
CA THR A 30 -40.73 -44.57 -1.97
C THR A 30 -39.64 -43.85 -2.79
N GLY A 31 -38.80 -43.05 -2.14
CA GLY A 31 -37.70 -42.31 -2.79
C GLY A 31 -36.68 -41.77 -1.78
N PRO A 32 -35.47 -41.37 -2.22
CA PRO A 32 -34.44 -40.88 -1.32
C PRO A 32 -34.93 -39.65 -0.54
N VAL A 33 -34.96 -39.77 0.78
CA VAL A 33 -35.32 -38.68 1.69
C VAL A 33 -34.13 -37.75 1.81
N MET A 34 -34.31 -36.49 1.42
CA MET A 34 -33.29 -35.46 1.52
C MET A 34 -33.45 -34.78 2.88
N ILE A 35 -32.41 -34.84 3.73
CA ILE A 35 -32.44 -34.22 5.06
C ILE A 35 -31.61 -32.93 5.03
N GLY A 36 -32.29 -31.80 5.22
CA GLY A 36 -31.67 -30.47 5.33
C GLY A 36 -31.72 -29.95 6.76
N SER A 37 -30.62 -29.42 7.26
CA SER A 37 -30.60 -28.57 8.47
C SER A 37 -30.42 -27.11 8.03
N ALA A 38 -31.40 -26.24 8.36
CA ALA A 38 -31.47 -24.84 7.93
C ALA A 38 -31.52 -24.61 6.40
N THR A 39 -32.19 -25.50 5.65
CA THR A 39 -32.49 -25.33 4.21
C THR A 39 -33.85 -25.94 3.87
N ASP A 40 -34.66 -25.22 3.09
CA ASP A 40 -36.01 -25.66 2.69
C ASP A 40 -36.00 -26.45 1.37
N ALA A 41 -34.85 -26.55 0.69
CA ALA A 41 -34.70 -27.23 -0.59
C ALA A 41 -33.33 -27.93 -0.71
N PRO A 42 -33.07 -29.00 0.07
CA PRO A 42 -31.80 -29.72 0.06
C PRO A 42 -31.52 -30.32 -1.33
N LYS A 43 -30.33 -30.05 -1.89
CA LYS A 43 -29.93 -30.56 -3.23
C LYS A 43 -29.18 -31.90 -3.19
N THR A 44 -28.77 -32.35 -2.00
CA THR A 44 -28.14 -33.64 -1.74
C THR A 44 -28.85 -34.38 -0.59
N MET A 45 -28.63 -35.69 -0.44
CA MET A 45 -29.30 -36.50 0.58
C MET A 45 -29.02 -36.04 2.03
N LEU A 46 -27.93 -35.29 2.23
CA LEU A 46 -27.59 -34.62 3.48
C LEU A 46 -26.98 -33.25 3.15
N GLU A 47 -27.71 -32.18 3.45
CA GLU A 47 -27.21 -30.80 3.36
C GLU A 47 -27.29 -30.15 4.75
N VAL A 48 -26.14 -29.99 5.40
CA VAL A 48 -26.05 -29.30 6.70
C VAL A 48 -25.44 -27.93 6.45
N ARG A 49 -26.27 -26.88 6.40
CA ARG A 49 -25.78 -25.50 6.38
C ARG A 49 -25.40 -25.10 7.80
N LYS A 50 -24.11 -25.12 8.12
CA LYS A 50 -23.62 -24.62 9.40
C LYS A 50 -23.34 -23.12 9.28
N GLY A 51 -24.06 -22.29 10.05
CA GLY A 51 -23.69 -20.90 10.30
C GLY A 51 -24.35 -19.82 9.42
N ILE A 52 -25.67 -19.87 9.25
CA ILE A 52 -26.44 -18.66 8.89
C ILE A 52 -26.84 -17.99 10.20
N GLU A 53 -26.02 -17.07 10.70
CA GLU A 53 -26.58 -15.96 11.47
C GLU A 53 -26.97 -14.90 10.44
N GLU A 54 -28.28 -14.67 10.29
CA GLU A 54 -28.81 -13.51 9.59
C GLU A 54 -28.37 -12.28 10.36
N TYR A 55 -27.32 -11.60 9.87
CA TYR A 55 -26.99 -10.27 10.34
C TYR A 55 -27.74 -9.26 9.47
N GLU A 56 -28.79 -8.66 10.05
CA GLU A 56 -29.53 -7.50 9.55
C GLU A 56 -29.62 -7.35 8.00
N GLY A 57 -30.34 -8.26 7.35
CA GLY A 57 -30.73 -8.08 5.94
C GLY A 57 -29.71 -8.54 4.88
N ALA A 58 -28.55 -9.06 5.26
CA ALA A 58 -27.60 -9.71 4.35
C ALA A 58 -27.49 -11.22 4.62
N LYS A 59 -27.36 -12.04 3.56
CA LYS A 59 -27.13 -13.48 3.70
C LYS A 59 -25.63 -13.72 3.91
N GLY A 60 -25.25 -14.06 5.14
CA GLY A 60 -23.87 -14.36 5.52
C GLY A 60 -23.57 -15.85 5.60
N THR A 61 -22.29 -16.22 5.47
CA THR A 61 -21.78 -17.58 5.69
C THR A 61 -20.45 -17.50 6.43
N LEU A 62 -20.36 -18.18 7.57
CA LEU A 62 -19.12 -18.36 8.31
C LEU A 62 -18.42 -19.66 7.89
N PHE A 63 -17.24 -19.54 7.28
CA PHE A 63 -16.38 -20.65 6.89
C PHE A 63 -15.37 -20.96 8.01
N THR A 64 -15.80 -21.74 9.01
CA THR A 64 -14.88 -22.25 10.05
C THR A 64 -13.94 -23.33 9.53
N ALA A 65 -14.38 -24.10 8.52
CA ALA A 65 -13.52 -24.93 7.69
C ALA A 65 -13.22 -24.14 6.40
N PRO A 66 -11.97 -24.15 5.89
CA PRO A 66 -11.63 -23.36 4.72
C PRO A 66 -12.51 -23.71 3.51
N LEU A 67 -13.12 -22.70 2.90
CA LEU A 67 -13.74 -22.80 1.58
C LEU A 67 -12.64 -22.97 0.54
N PHE A 68 -12.61 -24.12 -0.13
CA PHE A 68 -11.77 -24.33 -1.30
C PHE A 68 -12.38 -23.61 -2.51
N ILE A 69 -11.72 -22.56 -2.99
CA ILE A 69 -12.22 -21.71 -4.08
C ILE A 69 -11.84 -22.28 -5.45
N GLY A 70 -10.67 -22.93 -5.55
CA GLY A 70 -10.18 -23.55 -6.77
C GLY A 70 -8.65 -23.60 -6.86
N HIS A 71 -8.15 -24.05 -8.02
CA HIS A 71 -6.74 -23.99 -8.38
C HIS A 71 -6.56 -22.93 -9.47
N SER A 72 -5.64 -21.98 -9.26
CA SER A 72 -5.22 -21.09 -10.34
C SER A 72 -4.37 -21.84 -11.37
N ASN A 73 -4.29 -21.33 -12.60
CA ASN A 73 -3.39 -21.86 -13.62
C ASN A 73 -1.95 -21.43 -13.34
N ASP A 74 -0.97 -22.15 -13.92
CA ASP A 74 0.43 -21.70 -13.91
C ASP A 74 0.66 -20.62 -15.00
N ILE A 75 0.36 -19.36 -14.66
CA ILE A 75 0.45 -18.18 -15.53
C ILE A 75 1.88 -17.98 -16.09
N GLY A 76 2.92 -18.44 -15.37
CA GLY A 76 4.31 -18.41 -15.84
C GLY A 76 4.59 -19.32 -17.05
N ALA A 77 3.70 -20.26 -17.37
CA ALA A 77 3.86 -21.24 -18.44
C ALA A 77 3.04 -20.90 -19.72
N GLY A 78 2.56 -19.66 -19.87
CA GLY A 78 1.72 -19.25 -21.00
C GLY A 78 0.23 -19.55 -20.82
N SER A 79 -0.19 -19.90 -19.60
CA SER A 79 -1.61 -20.12 -19.26
C SER A 79 -2.40 -18.81 -19.27
N PRO A 80 -3.72 -18.84 -19.58
CA PRO A 80 -4.56 -17.65 -19.56
C PRO A 80 -4.60 -17.05 -18.15
N ALA A 81 -4.60 -15.71 -18.08
CA ALA A 81 -4.69 -15.01 -16.81
C ALA A 81 -6.07 -15.20 -16.17
N GLU A 82 -6.11 -15.10 -14.85
CA GLU A 82 -7.30 -15.33 -14.05
C GLU A 82 -7.47 -14.25 -13.00
N TYR A 83 -8.72 -14.02 -12.63
CA TYR A 83 -9.12 -13.18 -11.52
C TYR A 83 -9.74 -14.03 -10.43
N LEU A 84 -9.33 -13.79 -9.19
CA LEU A 84 -10.08 -14.23 -8.03
C LEU A 84 -11.08 -13.13 -7.69
N LEU A 85 -12.36 -13.43 -7.86
CA LEU A 85 -13.47 -12.59 -7.44
C LEU A 85 -13.66 -12.77 -5.93
N LEU A 86 -13.58 -11.68 -5.17
CA LEU A 86 -13.63 -11.68 -3.71
C LEU A 86 -15.06 -11.43 -3.21
N VAL A 87 -15.60 -10.27 -3.54
CA VAL A 87 -16.97 -9.86 -3.21
C VAL A 87 -17.56 -9.08 -4.38
N PRO A 88 -18.88 -9.12 -4.59
CA PRO A 88 -19.52 -8.18 -5.51
C PRO A 88 -19.28 -6.73 -5.05
N ALA A 89 -18.80 -5.90 -5.97
CA ALA A 89 -18.62 -4.47 -5.76
C ALA A 89 -19.99 -3.79 -5.91
N LEU A 90 -20.66 -3.56 -4.78
CA LEU A 90 -21.97 -2.91 -4.79
C LEU A 90 -21.77 -1.39 -4.81
N ILE A 91 -21.77 -0.83 -6.02
CA ILE A 91 -21.82 0.62 -6.26
C ILE A 91 -23.23 0.99 -6.72
N THR A 92 -24.24 0.70 -5.91
CA THR A 92 -25.60 1.20 -6.19
C THR A 92 -26.15 1.88 -4.93
N SER A 93 -26.46 3.17 -5.06
CA SER A 93 -27.01 4.04 -4.02
C SER A 93 -28.36 3.60 -3.44
N THR A 94 -28.91 2.48 -3.91
CA THR A 94 -30.28 2.02 -3.67
C THR A 94 -30.38 0.85 -2.70
N THR A 95 -29.26 0.23 -2.30
CA THR A 95 -29.25 -0.98 -1.47
C THR A 95 -28.78 -0.64 -0.05
N GLY A 96 -29.46 -1.15 0.99
CA GLY A 96 -29.27 -0.80 2.39
C GLY A 96 -27.90 -1.16 3.00
N ASN A 97 -27.77 -0.99 4.33
CA ASN A 97 -26.52 -1.21 5.08
C ASN A 97 -25.98 -2.65 4.92
N ASN A 98 -24.65 -2.83 4.90
CA ASN A 98 -23.94 -4.12 4.74
C ASN A 98 -24.23 -4.94 3.47
N CYS A 99 -24.20 -4.25 2.32
CA CYS A 99 -24.35 -4.78 0.97
C CYS A 99 -23.50 -6.03 0.63
N ALA A 100 -22.21 -6.04 0.93
CA ALA A 100 -21.34 -7.21 0.76
C ALA A 100 -20.04 -7.06 1.55
N GLY A 101 -19.41 -8.17 1.89
CA GLY A 101 -18.08 -8.13 2.49
C GLY A 101 -17.48 -9.50 2.78
N MET A 102 -16.22 -9.44 3.21
CA MET A 102 -15.34 -10.58 3.40
C MET A 102 -14.32 -10.22 4.48
N ASN A 103 -14.35 -10.95 5.60
CA ASN A 103 -13.41 -10.80 6.70
C ASN A 103 -12.83 -12.16 7.09
N GLY A 104 -11.51 -12.31 7.02
CA GLY A 104 -10.88 -13.59 7.32
C GLY A 104 -9.49 -13.74 6.73
N THR A 105 -9.09 -14.98 6.49
CA THR A 105 -7.79 -15.32 5.90
C THR A 105 -7.97 -15.95 4.54
N LEU A 106 -7.28 -15.41 3.55
CA LEU A 106 -7.18 -15.95 2.20
C LEU A 106 -5.78 -16.53 2.02
N THR A 107 -5.71 -17.83 1.70
CA THR A 107 -4.46 -18.58 1.59
C THR A 107 -4.31 -19.14 0.19
N PHE A 108 -3.13 -18.97 -0.37
CA PHE A 108 -2.70 -19.55 -1.64
C PHE A 108 -1.55 -20.50 -1.35
N TYR A 109 -1.73 -21.76 -1.72
CA TYR A 109 -0.74 -22.80 -1.48
C TYR A 109 -0.30 -23.45 -2.80
N ARG A 110 1.00 -23.41 -3.11
CA ARG A 110 1.63 -24.12 -4.23
C ARG A 110 2.60 -25.17 -3.69
N GLY A 111 2.48 -26.42 -4.16
CA GLY A 111 3.44 -27.48 -3.83
C GLY A 111 3.15 -28.86 -4.49
N ASN A 112 4.20 -29.49 -5.03
CA ASN A 112 4.35 -30.92 -5.26
C ASN A 112 5.87 -31.24 -5.15
N GLY A 113 6.29 -32.50 -5.00
CA GLY A 113 7.64 -32.97 -4.61
C GLY A 113 8.85 -32.53 -5.47
N GLY A 114 8.67 -31.65 -6.45
CA GLY A 114 9.73 -31.02 -7.24
C GLY A 114 9.57 -29.51 -7.48
N ALA A 115 8.61 -28.84 -6.83
CA ALA A 115 8.38 -27.40 -6.95
C ALA A 115 8.86 -26.65 -5.69
N LEU A 116 9.33 -25.41 -5.85
CA LEU A 116 9.52 -24.50 -4.73
C LEU A 116 8.16 -24.25 -4.07
N ASN A 117 7.98 -24.69 -2.83
CA ASN A 117 6.74 -24.51 -2.10
C ASN A 117 6.59 -23.03 -1.74
N SER A 118 5.47 -22.42 -2.12
CA SER A 118 5.13 -21.07 -1.70
C SER A 118 3.76 -21.09 -1.05
N ALA A 119 3.72 -20.63 0.20
CA ALA A 119 2.49 -20.24 0.87
C ALA A 119 2.45 -18.72 0.89
N THR A 120 1.36 -18.14 0.40
CA THR A 120 1.04 -16.72 0.60
C THR A 120 -0.32 -16.62 1.24
N ASP A 121 -0.47 -15.71 2.18
CA ASP A 121 -1.63 -15.58 3.02
C ASP A 121 -1.90 -14.11 3.32
N TYR A 122 -3.18 -13.77 3.32
CA TYR A 122 -3.66 -12.43 3.49
C TYR A 122 -4.78 -12.39 4.52
N HIS A 123 -4.74 -11.42 5.41
CA HIS A 123 -5.93 -11.02 6.13
C HIS A 123 -6.77 -10.12 5.23
N VAL A 124 -7.96 -10.59 4.88
CA VAL A 124 -8.92 -9.88 4.07
C VAL A 124 -9.86 -9.12 4.99
N ASN A 125 -10.03 -7.83 4.74
CA ASN A 125 -11.04 -7.01 5.40
C ASN A 125 -11.72 -6.12 4.36
N ILE A 126 -12.89 -6.55 3.91
CA ILE A 126 -13.69 -5.89 2.88
C ILE A 126 -15.10 -5.68 3.38
N GLN A 127 -15.59 -4.47 3.22
CA GLN A 127 -16.95 -4.05 3.55
C GLN A 127 -17.42 -3.06 2.50
N SER A 128 -18.55 -3.36 1.86
CA SER A 128 -19.29 -2.43 1.01
C SER A 128 -20.60 -2.05 1.68
N ALA A 129 -20.93 -0.76 1.71
CA ALA A 129 -22.18 -0.23 2.20
C ALA A 129 -22.51 1.09 1.50
N TYR A 130 -23.78 1.28 1.12
CA TYR A 130 -24.24 2.47 0.38
C TYR A 130 -23.40 2.69 -0.90
N SER A 131 -22.77 3.86 -1.03
CA SER A 131 -21.88 4.24 -2.13
C SER A 131 -20.39 4.16 -1.76
N ASN A 132 -20.03 3.42 -0.71
CA ASN A 132 -18.66 3.30 -0.25
C ASN A 132 -18.24 1.84 -0.09
N THR A 133 -16.98 1.58 -0.43
CA THR A 133 -16.36 0.27 -0.28
C THR A 133 -15.01 0.46 0.40
N TYR A 134 -14.87 -0.15 1.57
CA TYR A 134 -13.58 -0.33 2.23
C TYR A 134 -13.04 -1.70 1.85
N ALA A 135 -11.81 -1.76 1.36
CA ALA A 135 -11.14 -3.02 1.07
C ALA A 135 -9.65 -2.95 1.41
N ASN A 136 -9.20 -3.96 2.14
CA ASN A 136 -7.80 -4.15 2.48
C ASN A 136 -7.43 -5.64 2.45
N LEU A 137 -6.28 -5.93 1.86
CA LEU A 137 -5.64 -7.24 1.82
C LEU A 137 -4.27 -7.10 2.48
N ILE A 138 -4.18 -7.49 3.76
CA ILE A 138 -2.97 -7.34 4.57
C ILE A 138 -2.13 -8.60 4.38
N PRO A 139 -0.91 -8.50 3.83
CA PRO A 139 0.02 -9.64 3.79
C PRO A 139 0.29 -10.15 5.20
N LEU A 140 0.20 -11.47 5.41
CA LEU A 140 0.47 -12.11 6.70
C LEU A 140 1.81 -12.85 6.76
N SER A 141 2.45 -13.08 5.60
CA SER A 141 3.79 -13.67 5.49
C SER A 141 4.72 -12.80 4.67
N GLU A 142 6.03 -12.99 4.89
CA GLU A 142 7.10 -12.30 4.16
C GLU A 142 7.11 -12.63 2.65
N THR A 143 6.52 -13.77 2.27
CA THR A 143 6.39 -14.23 0.88
C THR A 143 5.17 -13.63 0.16
N SER A 144 4.27 -12.98 0.90
CA SER A 144 3.02 -12.43 0.35
C SER A 144 3.24 -11.04 -0.25
N PRO A 145 3.17 -10.87 -1.57
CA PRO A 145 3.33 -9.56 -2.19
C PRO A 145 2.14 -8.66 -1.85
N VAL A 146 2.36 -7.34 -1.83
CA VAL A 146 1.26 -6.38 -1.73
C VAL A 146 0.46 -6.41 -3.04
N LEU A 147 -0.86 -6.61 -2.95
CA LEU A 147 -1.72 -6.81 -4.11
C LEU A 147 -2.45 -5.54 -4.55
N THR A 148 -2.68 -5.44 -5.86
CA THR A 148 -3.63 -4.49 -6.46
C THR A 148 -5.04 -5.08 -6.39
N LEU A 149 -5.99 -4.29 -5.90
CA LEU A 149 -7.42 -4.58 -6.01
C LEU A 149 -7.96 -3.98 -7.30
N TYR A 150 -8.75 -4.77 -8.01
CA TYR A 150 -9.42 -4.38 -9.24
C TYR A 150 -10.93 -4.38 -9.05
N THR A 151 -11.62 -3.54 -9.80
CA THR A 151 -13.04 -3.72 -10.11
C THR A 151 -13.15 -4.39 -11.46
N VAL A 152 -13.95 -5.45 -11.57
CA VAL A 152 -14.23 -6.17 -12.82
C VAL A 152 -15.71 -6.47 -12.93
N LYS A 153 -16.24 -6.54 -14.15
CA LYS A 153 -17.61 -6.98 -14.42
C LYS A 153 -17.64 -8.44 -14.81
N TYR A 154 -18.40 -9.26 -14.08
CA TYR A 154 -18.60 -10.69 -14.30
C TYR A 154 -20.09 -11.02 -14.21
N LEU A 155 -20.65 -11.65 -15.25
CA LEU A 155 -22.08 -11.97 -15.37
C LEU A 155 -23.01 -10.77 -15.09
N GLY A 156 -22.60 -9.57 -15.53
CA GLY A 156 -23.35 -8.32 -15.36
C GLY A 156 -23.08 -7.58 -14.05
N ASN A 157 -22.60 -8.26 -13.02
CA ASN A 157 -22.30 -7.70 -11.72
C ASN A 157 -20.86 -7.17 -11.65
N ASP A 158 -20.64 -6.09 -10.92
CA ASP A 158 -19.30 -5.61 -10.61
C ASP A 158 -18.74 -6.37 -9.39
N TRP A 159 -17.44 -6.63 -9.39
CA TRP A 159 -16.73 -7.42 -8.40
C TRP A 159 -15.43 -6.75 -8.00
N LEU A 160 -15.13 -6.78 -6.70
CA LEU A 160 -13.77 -6.61 -6.23
C LEU A 160 -13.00 -7.90 -6.49
N ALA A 161 -11.84 -7.78 -7.13
CA ALA A 161 -11.04 -8.90 -7.54
C ALA A 161 -9.55 -8.63 -7.39
N VAL A 162 -8.77 -9.71 -7.37
CA VAL A 162 -7.31 -9.67 -7.50
C VAL A 162 -6.90 -10.49 -8.72
N LYS A 163 -5.87 -10.03 -9.44
CA LYS A 163 -5.29 -10.82 -10.53
C LYS A 163 -4.40 -11.90 -9.95
N MET A 164 -4.57 -13.14 -10.40
CA MET A 164 -3.75 -14.27 -9.95
C MET A 164 -2.28 -14.15 -10.32
N ARG A 165 -1.97 -13.35 -11.34
CA ARG A 165 -0.58 -13.08 -11.72
C ARG A 165 0.17 -12.17 -10.75
N ASP A 166 -0.56 -11.40 -9.94
CA ASP A 166 0.02 -10.47 -8.97
C ASP A 166 0.43 -11.21 -7.68
N ILE A 167 0.07 -12.49 -7.55
CA ILE A 167 0.38 -13.36 -6.41
C ILE A 167 1.61 -14.21 -6.74
N ASN A 168 2.50 -14.37 -5.77
CA ASN A 168 3.64 -15.28 -5.89
C ASN A 168 3.15 -16.73 -5.96
N GLY A 169 3.33 -17.36 -7.12
CA GLY A 169 2.98 -18.76 -7.34
C GLY A 169 1.63 -18.93 -8.04
N SER A 170 1.66 -18.83 -9.37
CA SER A 170 0.57 -19.31 -10.22
C SER A 170 0.41 -20.84 -10.02
N GLY A 171 -0.76 -21.45 -10.22
CA GLY A 171 -0.92 -22.89 -9.92
C GLY A 171 -1.35 -23.20 -8.47
N ALA A 172 -1.70 -22.20 -7.67
CA ALA A 172 -1.95 -22.36 -6.24
C ALA A 172 -3.38 -22.83 -5.94
N ALA A 173 -3.53 -23.70 -4.95
CA ALA A 173 -4.80 -23.97 -4.28
C ALA A 173 -5.22 -22.71 -3.50
N ILE A 174 -6.42 -22.21 -3.76
CA ILE A 174 -6.97 -21.00 -3.15
C ILE A 174 -7.99 -21.41 -2.09
N ASN A 175 -7.77 -20.96 -0.86
CA ASN A 175 -8.63 -21.27 0.27
C ASN A 175 -9.01 -20.00 1.03
N PHE A 176 -10.26 -19.92 1.51
CA PHE A 176 -10.71 -18.83 2.38
C PHE A 176 -11.31 -19.38 3.68
N SER A 177 -10.88 -18.83 4.81
CA SER A 177 -11.47 -19.09 6.12
C SER A 177 -11.92 -17.77 6.73
N GLY A 178 -13.16 -17.69 7.18
CA GLY A 178 -13.70 -16.47 7.77
C GLY A 178 -15.16 -16.21 7.43
N TYR A 179 -15.59 -14.98 7.63
CA TYR A 179 -16.95 -14.53 7.38
C TYR A 179 -17.05 -13.89 6.00
N TRP A 180 -18.05 -14.30 5.23
CA TRP A 180 -18.38 -13.72 3.92
C TRP A 180 -19.88 -13.49 3.85
N TRP A 181 -20.30 -12.37 3.27
CA TRP A 181 -21.71 -12.03 3.15
C TRP A 181 -21.98 -11.22 1.89
N ASN A 182 -23.18 -11.36 1.34
CA ASN A 182 -23.69 -10.46 0.31
C ASN A 182 -25.21 -10.27 0.43
N ALA A 183 -25.70 -9.16 -0.10
CA ALA A 183 -27.12 -8.85 -0.26
C ALA A 183 -27.62 -9.15 -1.69
N ILE A 184 -26.74 -9.56 -2.61
CA ILE A 184 -27.14 -9.96 -3.96
C ILE A 184 -27.79 -11.34 -3.89
N ALA A 185 -29.02 -11.44 -4.37
CA ALA A 185 -29.88 -12.62 -4.25
C ALA A 185 -29.38 -13.88 -4.97
N ASP A 186 -28.20 -13.84 -5.61
CA ASP A 186 -27.65 -14.88 -6.46
C ASP A 186 -26.75 -15.90 -5.72
N GLY A 187 -26.41 -15.66 -4.45
CA GLY A 187 -25.65 -16.60 -3.62
C GLY A 187 -24.25 -16.92 -4.15
N GLN A 188 -23.67 -16.02 -4.95
CA GLN A 188 -22.37 -16.24 -5.57
C GLN A 188 -21.23 -16.03 -4.57
N LEU A 189 -20.60 -17.14 -4.16
CA LEU A 189 -19.39 -17.17 -3.34
C LEU A 189 -18.15 -16.64 -4.09
N PRO A 190 -17.06 -16.32 -3.36
CA PRO A 190 -15.76 -16.04 -3.96
C PRO A 190 -15.37 -17.14 -4.95
N ARG A 191 -14.83 -16.76 -6.10
CA ARG A 191 -14.55 -17.71 -7.19
C ARG A 191 -13.41 -17.27 -8.08
N LEU A 192 -12.76 -18.25 -8.68
CA LEU A 192 -11.79 -18.05 -9.73
C LEU A 192 -12.48 -17.99 -11.10
N VAL A 193 -12.10 -17.02 -11.93
CA VAL A 193 -12.62 -16.86 -13.31
C VAL A 193 -11.49 -16.52 -14.27
N GLN A 194 -11.62 -16.95 -15.52
CA GLN A 194 -10.68 -16.59 -16.58
C GLN A 194 -10.82 -15.10 -16.95
N GLU A 195 -9.71 -14.45 -17.32
CA GLU A 195 -9.68 -13.05 -17.75
C GLU A 195 -10.62 -12.79 -18.94
N SER A 196 -10.76 -13.76 -19.85
CA SER A 196 -11.72 -13.69 -20.97
C SER A 196 -13.20 -13.65 -20.54
N GLY A 197 -13.50 -14.10 -19.32
CA GLY A 197 -14.84 -14.13 -18.75
C GLY A 197 -15.23 -12.84 -18.02
N VAL A 198 -14.32 -11.89 -17.88
CA VAL A 198 -14.57 -10.60 -17.22
C VAL A 198 -14.42 -9.44 -18.20
N SER A 199 -15.06 -8.32 -17.87
CA SER A 199 -14.98 -7.06 -18.63
C SER A 199 -14.76 -5.87 -17.70
N ASN A 200 -14.50 -4.67 -18.24
CA ASN A 200 -14.36 -3.42 -17.48
C ASN A 200 -13.35 -3.51 -16.32
N SER A 201 -12.18 -4.14 -16.53
CA SER A 201 -11.17 -4.22 -15.48
C SER A 201 -10.52 -2.85 -15.24
N THR A 202 -10.74 -2.30 -14.06
CA THR A 202 -10.14 -1.05 -13.59
C THR A 202 -9.45 -1.26 -12.24
N ILE A 203 -8.46 -0.43 -11.91
CA ILE A 203 -7.81 -0.47 -10.60
C ILE A 203 -8.77 0.17 -9.58
N PHE A 204 -9.14 -0.60 -8.56
CA PHE A 204 -9.87 -0.09 -7.39
C PHE A 204 -8.90 0.55 -6.40
N LYS A 205 -7.79 -0.13 -6.10
CA LYS A 205 -6.78 0.33 -5.12
C LYS A 205 -5.43 -0.32 -5.40
N SER A 206 -4.37 0.48 -5.52
CA SER A 206 -3.00 0.03 -5.79
C SER A 206 -2.07 0.13 -4.57
N TYR A 207 -2.64 0.03 -3.37
CA TYR A 207 -1.91 0.03 -2.10
C TYR A 207 -2.73 -0.69 -1.02
N GLN A 208 -2.05 -1.20 0.01
CA GLN A 208 -2.67 -1.85 1.15
C GLN A 208 -2.19 -1.19 2.44
N SER A 209 -3.08 -1.03 3.41
CA SER A 209 -2.71 -0.67 4.77
C SER A 209 -1.98 -1.85 5.39
N VAL A 210 -0.76 -1.63 5.88
CA VAL A 210 0.11 -2.64 6.50
C VAL A 210 0.30 -2.41 7.99
N ALA A 211 -0.02 -1.22 8.49
CA ALA A 211 -0.10 -0.92 9.93
C ALA A 211 -1.19 0.12 10.17
N SER A 212 -2.41 -0.35 10.44
CA SER A 212 -3.60 0.51 10.61
C SER A 212 -3.77 1.50 9.45
N ASN A 213 -4.50 2.59 9.64
CA ASN A 213 -4.70 3.63 8.63
C ASN A 213 -3.54 4.65 8.59
N ILE A 214 -2.32 4.24 8.96
CA ILE A 214 -1.17 5.14 9.09
C ILE A 214 -0.06 4.77 8.10
N MET A 215 0.16 3.47 7.86
CA MET A 215 1.19 3.00 6.94
C MET A 215 0.58 2.20 5.81
N TYR A 216 0.96 2.57 4.59
CA TYR A 216 0.52 1.94 3.36
C TYR A 216 1.73 1.42 2.58
N ALA A 217 1.54 0.29 1.91
CA ALA A 217 2.50 -0.27 0.99
C ALA A 217 1.87 -0.43 -0.40
N SER A 218 2.66 -0.26 -1.46
CA SER A 218 2.24 -0.51 -2.84
C SER A 218 2.84 -1.81 -3.39
N PRO A 219 2.26 -2.40 -4.44
CA PRO A 219 2.85 -3.54 -5.16
C PRO A 219 4.26 -3.27 -5.69
N ALA A 220 4.60 -2.00 -5.94
CA ALA A 220 5.94 -1.60 -6.35
C ALA A 220 6.96 -1.56 -5.20
N GLY A 221 6.56 -1.91 -3.97
CA GLY A 221 7.40 -1.88 -2.78
C GLY A 221 7.66 -0.47 -2.24
N SER A 222 6.85 0.51 -2.63
CA SER A 222 6.88 1.85 -2.03
C SER A 222 6.05 1.88 -0.75
N ILE A 223 6.55 2.58 0.27
CA ILE A 223 5.89 2.79 1.56
C ILE A 223 5.44 4.25 1.70
N SER A 224 4.27 4.44 2.29
CA SER A 224 3.71 5.77 2.57
C SER A 224 3.21 5.85 4.00
N ILE A 225 3.56 6.92 4.70
CA ILE A 225 3.22 7.15 6.11
C ILE A 225 2.42 8.44 6.21
N GLY A 226 1.25 8.39 6.85
CA GLY A 226 0.36 9.54 7.02
C GLY A 226 -0.51 9.86 5.79
N THR A 227 -0.19 9.29 4.63
CA THR A 227 -0.96 9.46 3.39
C THR A 227 -1.10 8.15 2.63
N ALA A 228 -2.26 7.96 2.02
CA ALA A 228 -2.55 6.88 1.08
C ALA A 228 -2.03 7.17 -0.33
N ASP A 229 -1.75 8.44 -0.65
CA ASP A 229 -1.05 8.81 -1.87
C ASP A 229 0.41 8.37 -1.75
N ALA A 230 0.68 7.16 -2.22
CA ALA A 230 2.04 6.78 -2.54
C ALA A 230 2.55 7.75 -3.60
N ALA A 231 3.34 8.73 -3.17
CA ALA A 231 3.93 9.72 -4.06
C ALA A 231 4.57 8.97 -5.23
N ALA A 232 3.99 9.12 -6.42
CA ALA A 232 4.36 8.35 -7.58
C ALA A 232 5.85 8.56 -7.86
N GLY A 233 6.61 7.47 -7.86
CA GLY A 233 8.06 7.51 -8.08
C GLY A 233 8.94 7.50 -6.81
N TYR A 234 8.38 7.60 -5.61
CA TYR A 234 9.14 7.52 -4.36
C TYR A 234 9.03 6.14 -3.71
N LYS A 235 10.12 5.65 -3.11
CA LYS A 235 10.12 4.40 -2.31
C LYS A 235 9.65 4.60 -0.87
N LEU A 236 9.78 5.81 -0.35
CA LEU A 236 9.27 6.21 0.95
C LEU A 236 8.67 7.61 0.83
N ALA A 237 7.40 7.77 1.19
CA ALA A 237 6.71 9.06 1.29
C ALA A 237 6.22 9.26 2.72
N VAL A 238 6.43 10.43 3.29
CA VAL A 238 5.96 10.78 4.64
C VAL A 238 5.19 12.09 4.54
N ASP A 239 3.90 12.05 4.85
CA ASP A 239 3.08 13.24 5.02
C ASP A 239 3.16 13.69 6.48
N GLY A 240 4.03 14.67 6.74
CA GLY A 240 4.34 15.19 8.07
C GLY A 240 5.84 15.26 8.37
N ALA A 241 6.17 15.56 9.63
CA ALA A 241 7.55 15.65 10.08
C ALA A 241 8.13 14.26 10.38
N ALA A 242 9.36 14.02 9.94
CA ALA A 242 10.13 12.82 10.29
C ALA A 242 11.37 13.20 11.13
N LEU A 243 11.60 12.46 12.21
CA LEU A 243 12.76 12.61 13.07
C LEU A 243 13.75 11.46 12.82
N PHE A 244 15.02 11.80 12.61
CA PHE A 244 16.08 10.83 12.38
C PHE A 244 17.25 11.08 13.33
N THR A 245 17.79 10.01 13.93
CA THR A 245 19.10 10.10 14.62
C THR A 245 20.23 10.28 13.61
N LYS A 246 20.09 9.69 12.41
CA LYS A 246 21.05 9.79 11.31
C LYS A 246 20.35 9.52 9.97
N ALA A 247 20.61 10.35 8.97
CA ALA A 247 20.23 10.13 7.58
C ALA A 247 21.48 10.25 6.71
N VAL A 248 21.76 9.23 5.89
CA VAL A 248 22.91 9.23 4.96
C VAL A 248 22.37 9.30 3.55
N VAL A 249 22.67 10.40 2.86
CA VAL A 249 22.30 10.59 1.46
C VAL A 249 23.49 10.19 0.60
N LYS A 250 23.36 9.08 -0.14
CA LYS A 250 24.39 8.66 -1.08
C LYS A 250 24.25 9.47 -2.36
N ALA A 251 25.17 10.39 -2.60
CA ALA A 251 25.18 11.22 -3.80
C ALA A 251 25.23 10.34 -5.07
N ARG A 252 24.38 10.66 -6.04
CA ARG A 252 24.46 10.11 -7.41
C ARG A 252 25.21 11.03 -8.38
N GLN A 253 25.45 12.29 -7.99
CA GLN A 253 26.20 13.29 -8.75
C GLN A 253 27.60 13.49 -8.15
N SER A 254 28.51 14.07 -8.94
CA SER A 254 29.88 14.37 -8.49
C SER A 254 29.85 15.34 -7.32
N TRP A 255 30.57 14.99 -6.26
CA TRP A 255 30.88 15.92 -5.17
C TRP A 255 31.78 17.06 -5.73
N PRO A 256 31.61 18.31 -5.26
CA PRO A 256 32.13 19.49 -5.95
C PRO A 256 33.64 19.73 -5.86
N ASP A 257 34.44 18.81 -5.32
CA ASP A 257 35.91 18.93 -5.17
C ASP A 257 36.66 19.40 -6.43
N TYR A 258 36.06 19.25 -7.61
CA TYR A 258 36.53 19.79 -8.88
C TYR A 258 36.68 21.32 -8.91
N VAL A 259 36.07 22.07 -7.99
CA VAL A 259 36.23 23.56 -7.93
C VAL A 259 37.67 23.95 -7.67
N PHE A 260 38.44 23.10 -6.99
CA PHE A 260 39.87 23.32 -6.72
C PHE A 260 40.79 22.82 -7.84
N ASP A 261 40.24 22.23 -8.91
CA ASP A 261 41.02 21.82 -10.06
C ASP A 261 41.58 23.04 -10.81
N SER A 262 42.82 22.93 -11.31
CA SER A 262 43.45 23.98 -12.12
C SER A 262 42.69 24.36 -13.38
N THR A 263 41.83 23.47 -13.88
CA THR A 263 40.99 23.67 -15.06
C THR A 263 39.63 24.30 -14.74
N TYR A 264 39.29 24.45 -13.46
CA TYR A 264 38.02 25.06 -13.05
C TYR A 264 37.99 26.55 -13.38
N GLN A 265 36.96 26.96 -14.12
CA GLN A 265 36.73 28.36 -14.46
C GLN A 265 35.87 29.00 -13.37
N LEU A 266 36.53 29.64 -12.40
CA LEU A 266 35.85 30.42 -11.37
C LEU A 266 35.09 31.59 -12.04
N PRO A 267 33.76 31.74 -11.81
CA PRO A 267 33.00 32.85 -12.37
C PRO A 267 33.58 34.21 -11.97
N HIS A 268 33.36 35.25 -12.77
CA HIS A 268 33.74 36.60 -12.36
C HIS A 268 32.71 37.18 -11.39
N LEU A 269 33.16 37.87 -10.34
CA LEU A 269 32.25 38.45 -9.32
C LEU A 269 31.24 39.43 -9.93
N ASP A 270 31.62 40.20 -10.97
CA ASP A 270 30.68 41.09 -11.67
C ASP A 270 29.54 40.33 -12.34
N SER A 271 29.84 39.18 -12.94
CA SER A 271 28.83 38.32 -13.57
C SER A 271 27.90 37.71 -12.53
N VAL A 272 28.44 37.30 -11.38
CA VAL A 272 27.66 36.78 -10.25
C VAL A 272 26.76 37.89 -9.68
N ALA A 273 27.29 39.11 -9.51
CA ALA A 273 26.54 40.25 -9.00
C ALA A 273 25.38 40.63 -9.93
N ALA A 274 25.62 40.67 -11.25
CA ALA A 274 24.58 40.90 -12.25
C ALA A 274 23.48 39.83 -12.19
N TYR A 275 23.86 38.56 -12.06
CA TYR A 275 22.90 37.45 -11.91
C TYR A 275 22.04 37.61 -10.65
N ILE A 276 22.63 37.91 -9.50
CA ILE A 276 21.91 38.10 -8.24
C ILE A 276 20.95 39.29 -8.35
N GLN A 277 21.39 40.40 -8.97
CA GLN A 277 20.55 41.58 -9.13
C GLN A 277 19.28 41.26 -9.95
N GLN A 278 19.43 40.44 -10.99
CA GLN A 278 18.35 40.03 -11.88
C GLN A 278 17.44 38.95 -11.28
N ASN A 279 18.02 37.89 -10.70
CA ASN A 279 17.30 36.66 -10.33
C ASN A 279 16.99 36.54 -8.84
N LYS A 280 17.61 37.38 -7.99
CA LYS A 280 17.44 37.39 -6.51
C LYS A 280 17.85 36.10 -5.79
N HIS A 281 18.63 35.24 -6.44
CA HIS A 281 19.29 34.08 -5.84
C HIS A 281 20.65 33.85 -6.50
N LEU A 282 21.45 32.94 -5.94
CA LEU A 282 22.75 32.56 -6.52
C LEU A 282 22.56 31.70 -7.77
N PRO A 283 23.50 31.75 -8.74
CA PRO A 283 23.51 30.81 -9.85
C PRO A 283 23.49 29.35 -9.35
N GLU A 284 22.74 28.49 -10.05
CA GLU A 284 22.59 27.05 -9.75
C GLU A 284 21.86 26.72 -8.43
N VAL A 285 21.60 27.70 -7.57
CA VAL A 285 20.76 27.55 -6.38
C VAL A 285 19.30 27.78 -6.79
N PRO A 286 18.36 26.88 -6.47
CA PRO A 286 16.96 27.06 -6.83
C PRO A 286 16.36 28.30 -6.14
N SER A 287 15.47 28.98 -6.85
CA SER A 287 14.70 30.10 -6.32
C SER A 287 13.69 29.63 -5.27
N ALA A 288 13.24 30.56 -4.42
CA ALA A 288 12.21 30.26 -3.42
C ALA A 288 10.91 29.74 -4.05
N ALA A 289 10.55 30.22 -5.24
CA ALA A 289 9.37 29.77 -5.97
C ALA A 289 9.51 28.32 -6.45
N GLU A 290 10.68 27.94 -6.97
CA GLU A 290 10.97 26.55 -7.39
C GLU A 290 10.94 25.60 -6.18
N VAL A 291 11.54 26.02 -5.06
CA VAL A 291 11.53 25.24 -3.80
C VAL A 291 10.11 25.04 -3.29
N GLN A 292 9.25 26.06 -3.34
CA GLN A 292 7.87 25.95 -2.90
C GLN A 292 7.05 25.01 -3.78
N GLN A 293 7.32 24.96 -5.09
CA GLN A 293 6.56 24.13 -6.03
C GLN A 293 7.05 22.67 -6.09
N HIS A 294 8.36 22.45 -6.00
CA HIS A 294 8.98 21.15 -6.27
C HIS A 294 9.73 20.54 -5.09
N GLY A 295 9.87 21.27 -3.99
CA GLY A 295 10.72 20.88 -2.88
C GLY A 295 12.21 20.98 -3.22
N VAL A 296 13.04 20.33 -2.42
CA VAL A 296 14.50 20.30 -2.58
C VAL A 296 15.02 18.88 -2.52
N ASP A 297 15.83 18.49 -3.51
CA ASP A 297 16.68 17.31 -3.40
C ASP A 297 17.83 17.63 -2.42
N LEU A 298 17.79 16.98 -1.26
CA LEU A 298 18.76 17.20 -0.19
C LEU A 298 20.20 16.93 -0.63
N ALA A 299 20.44 15.92 -1.47
CA ALA A 299 21.79 15.58 -1.94
C ALA A 299 22.33 16.66 -2.87
N ALA A 300 21.53 17.00 -3.89
CA ALA A 300 21.92 17.96 -4.92
C ALA A 300 22.11 19.35 -4.31
N ASN A 301 21.22 19.76 -3.42
CA ASN A 301 21.32 21.06 -2.76
C ASN A 301 22.55 21.16 -1.86
N GLN A 302 22.88 20.12 -1.09
CA GLN A 302 24.12 20.12 -0.28
C GLN A 302 25.38 20.17 -1.15
N ALA A 303 25.38 19.49 -2.30
CA ALA A 303 26.49 19.57 -3.25
C ALA A 303 26.62 20.98 -3.88
N VAL A 304 25.52 21.60 -4.29
CA VAL A 304 25.53 22.98 -4.80
C VAL A 304 26.00 23.96 -3.73
N LEU A 305 25.50 23.85 -2.50
CA LEU A 305 25.93 24.71 -1.40
C LEU A 305 27.43 24.55 -1.10
N LEU A 306 27.94 23.32 -1.13
CA LEU A 306 29.37 23.08 -0.96
C LEU A 306 30.18 23.70 -2.10
N LYS A 307 29.76 23.53 -3.36
CA LYS A 307 30.36 24.22 -4.51
C LYS A 307 30.46 25.73 -4.27
N LYS A 308 29.38 26.36 -3.80
CA LYS A 308 29.38 27.81 -3.51
C LYS A 308 30.30 28.20 -2.37
N MET A 309 30.45 27.36 -1.35
CA MET A 309 31.44 27.58 -0.28
C MET A 309 32.88 27.47 -0.79
N GLU A 310 33.17 26.55 -1.71
CA GLU A 310 34.49 26.40 -2.32
C GLU A 310 34.82 27.58 -3.24
N GLU A 311 33.87 28.02 -4.08
CA GLU A 311 34.00 29.23 -4.90
C GLU A 311 34.25 30.47 -4.03
N LEU A 312 33.47 30.62 -2.94
CA LEU A 312 33.65 31.70 -1.96
C LEU A 312 35.06 31.67 -1.35
N THR A 313 35.57 30.48 -1.03
CA THR A 313 36.91 30.30 -0.48
C THR A 313 37.98 30.77 -1.46
N LEU A 314 37.85 30.46 -2.75
CA LEU A 314 38.76 30.95 -3.80
C LEU A 314 38.72 32.48 -3.93
N TYR A 315 37.54 33.09 -3.91
CA TYR A 315 37.43 34.57 -3.92
C TYR A 315 38.08 35.20 -2.68
N MET A 316 37.93 34.60 -1.50
CA MET A 316 38.56 35.10 -0.27
C MET A 316 40.09 35.01 -0.33
N ILE A 317 40.64 33.93 -0.89
CA ILE A 317 42.09 33.77 -1.09
C ILE A 317 42.62 34.85 -2.04
N ASP A 318 41.93 35.09 -3.16
CA ASP A 318 42.32 36.13 -4.12
C ASP A 318 42.21 37.53 -3.50
N MET A 319 41.11 37.83 -2.81
CA MET A 319 40.92 39.10 -2.13
C MET A 319 42.00 39.36 -1.08
N LYS A 320 42.41 38.34 -0.31
CA LYS A 320 43.52 38.46 0.65
C LYS A 320 44.83 38.80 -0.06
N LYS A 321 45.12 38.15 -1.19
CA LYS A 321 46.32 38.41 -2.00
C LYS A 321 46.32 39.84 -2.55
N GLN A 322 45.20 40.32 -3.08
CA GLN A 322 45.07 41.70 -3.55
C GLN A 322 45.25 42.71 -2.41
N ASN A 323 44.65 42.43 -1.23
CA ASN A 323 44.80 43.29 -0.07
C ASN A 323 46.26 43.36 0.42
N ASP A 324 46.97 42.23 0.44
CA ASP A 324 48.39 42.20 0.81
C ASP A 324 49.25 43.03 -0.17
N GLN A 325 48.95 42.96 -1.47
CA GLN A 325 49.60 43.78 -2.48
C GLN A 325 49.31 45.27 -2.31
N LEU A 326 48.07 45.64 -2.00
CA LEU A 326 47.69 47.02 -1.72
C LEU A 326 48.38 47.56 -0.46
N MET A 327 48.41 46.77 0.62
CA MET A 327 49.13 47.14 1.84
C MET A 327 50.62 47.32 1.60
N GLN A 328 51.24 46.48 0.77
CA GLN A 328 52.64 46.63 0.40
C GLN A 328 52.88 47.92 -0.40
N LYS A 329 52.04 48.22 -1.39
CA LYS A 329 52.12 49.47 -2.16
C LYS A 329 51.91 50.70 -1.28
N ASN A 330 50.97 50.65 -0.33
CA ASN A 330 50.75 51.75 0.60
C ASN A 330 52.00 52.01 1.47
N ARG A 331 52.64 50.97 1.99
CA ARG A 331 53.91 51.12 2.74
C ARG A 331 55.01 51.77 1.90
N GLU A 332 55.15 51.36 0.64
CA GLU A 332 56.15 51.94 -0.28
C GLU A 332 55.86 53.41 -0.59
N LEU A 333 54.59 53.79 -0.75
CA LEU A 333 54.18 55.18 -0.97
C LEU A 333 54.41 56.03 0.27
N GLU A 334 54.09 55.53 1.46
CA GLU A 334 54.34 56.21 2.73
C GLU A 334 55.84 56.49 2.94
N GLN A 335 56.71 55.51 2.63
CA GLN A 335 58.16 55.69 2.69
C GLN A 335 58.65 56.77 1.73
N LYS A 336 58.17 56.77 0.48
CA LYS A 336 58.51 57.81 -0.51
C LYS A 336 58.04 59.20 -0.07
N MET A 337 56.84 59.30 0.51
CA MET A 337 56.33 60.57 1.04
C MET A 337 57.20 61.10 2.19
N GLN A 338 57.60 60.24 3.12
CA GLN A 338 58.49 60.62 4.22
C GLN A 338 59.85 61.10 3.70
N GLN A 339 60.42 60.41 2.71
CA GLN A 339 61.68 60.80 2.09
C GLN A 339 61.57 62.19 1.46
N LEU A 340 60.55 62.43 0.62
CA LEU A 340 60.33 63.74 -0.01
C LEU A 340 60.11 64.86 1.02
N GLN A 341 59.38 64.60 2.11
CA GLN A 341 59.19 65.56 3.19
C GLN A 341 60.52 65.92 3.88
N SER A 342 61.40 64.93 4.10
CA SER A 342 62.73 65.19 4.68
C SER A 342 63.62 65.98 3.72
N GLU A 343 63.56 65.72 2.42
CA GLU A 343 64.29 66.47 1.39
C GLU A 343 63.82 67.93 1.31
N ILE A 344 62.52 68.20 1.48
CA ILE A 344 61.97 69.56 1.53
C ILE A 344 62.42 70.29 2.79
N LYS A 345 62.45 69.61 3.95
CA LYS A 345 62.82 70.23 5.23
C LYS A 345 64.31 70.58 5.33
N ASN A 346 65.14 69.91 4.55
CA ASN A 346 66.59 70.10 4.51
C ASN A 346 67.06 71.09 3.43
N LYS A 347 66.14 71.69 2.68
CA LYS A 347 66.38 72.80 1.73
C LYS A 347 66.02 74.14 2.34
#